data_AF-A0AAN6QXL6-F1
#
_entry.id   AF-A0AAN6QXL6-F1
#
_cell.length_a   1.000
_cell.length_b   1.000
_cell.length_c   1.000
_cell.angle_alpha   90.00
_cell.angle_beta   90.00
_cell.angle_gamma   90.00
#
_symmetry.space_group_name_H-M   'P 1'
#
loop_
_entity.id
_entity.type
_entity.pdbx_description
1 polymer ?
#
loop_
_entity_poly.entity_id
_entity_poly.type
_entity_poly.pdbx_seq_one_letter_code
_entity_poly.pdbx_strand_id
1 'polypeptide(L)'
;MPDMGKMVNMAMRGLQLLWTVLVMALVGNMIHDWNYGNSGVINYDLFVSILGLLSLLYLIPATFKESLAFHPLLPLILDAVNTLFWFCGAVATAARLGAHSCSNGDYLDSNYVTAGSSKRCHEGQAATTFLFFGFFAFLVSTVLSGLATRGGANTRPGIRRGPAMSQV
;
A
#
# COMPACT_ATOMS: atom_id res chain seq x y z
N MET A 1 26.38 -2.14 12.91
CA MET A 1 25.61 -2.87 11.88
C MET A 1 24.17 -2.47 12.08
N PRO A 2 23.50 -1.76 11.15
CA PRO A 2 22.07 -1.50 11.31
C PRO A 2 21.37 -2.85 11.50
N ASP A 3 20.56 -2.98 12.55
CA ASP A 3 19.85 -4.21 12.87
C ASP A 3 19.15 -4.72 11.61
N MET A 4 19.41 -5.97 11.17
CA MET A 4 18.86 -6.55 9.94
C MET A 4 17.35 -6.30 9.79
N GLY A 5 16.60 -6.34 10.90
CA GLY A 5 15.17 -6.05 10.92
C GLY A 5 14.80 -4.60 10.54
N LYS A 6 15.63 -3.60 10.89
CA LYS A 6 15.42 -2.21 10.47
C LYS A 6 15.61 -2.04 8.96
N MET A 7 16.61 -2.72 8.39
CA MET A 7 16.87 -2.70 6.96
C MET A 7 15.74 -3.38 6.16
N VAL A 8 15.23 -4.51 6.65
CA VAL A 8 14.07 -5.20 6.05
C VAL A 8 12.82 -4.31 6.10
N ASN A 9 12.52 -3.71 7.25
CA ASN A 9 11.39 -2.79 7.37
C ASN A 9 11.52 -1.60 6.41
N MET A 10 12.69 -0.97 6.33
CA MET A 10 12.95 0.14 5.42
C MET A 10 12.75 -0.26 3.95
N ALA A 11 13.24 -1.44 3.56
CA ALA A 11 13.04 -1.98 2.21
C ALA A 11 11.56 -2.23 1.92
N MET A 12 10.81 -2.79 2.87
CA MET A 12 9.36 -2.99 2.73
C MET A 12 8.61 -1.66 2.58
N ARG A 13 8.98 -0.61 3.34
CA ARG A 13 8.40 0.74 3.19
C ARG A 13 8.71 1.33 1.82
N GLY A 14 9.95 1.18 1.34
CA GLY A 14 10.34 1.63 0.00
C GLY A 14 9.55 0.93 -1.10
N LEU A 15 9.34 -0.38 -0.97
CA LEU A 15 8.54 -1.17 -1.91
C LEU A 15 7.07 -0.73 -1.89
N GLN A 16 6.47 -0.53 -0.71
CA GLN A 16 5.12 0.01 -0.58
C GLN A 16 4.97 1.39 -1.23
N LEU A 17 5.97 2.27 -1.03
CA LEU A 17 5.99 3.59 -1.64
C LEU A 17 6.06 3.52 -3.16
N LEU A 18 6.89 2.64 -3.70
CA LEU A 18 7.01 2.42 -5.13
C LEU A 18 5.65 2.03 -5.73
N TRP A 19 4.97 1.02 -5.18
CA TRP A 19 3.66 0.59 -5.70
C TRP A 19 2.60 1.69 -5.54
N THR A 20 2.60 2.38 -4.40
CA THR A 20 1.67 3.50 -4.14
C THR A 20 1.83 4.62 -5.16
N VAL A 21 3.06 5.03 -5.47
CA VAL A 21 3.33 6.08 -6.44
C VAL A 21 2.97 5.65 -7.85
N LEU A 22 3.27 4.40 -8.24
CA LEU A 22 2.91 3.87 -9.57
C LEU A 22 1.39 3.84 -9.78
N VAL A 23 0.63 3.35 -8.79
CA VAL A 23 -0.84 3.35 -8.86
C VAL A 23 -1.38 4.78 -8.91
N MET A 24 -0.88 5.67 -8.06
CA MET A 24 -1.29 7.09 -8.06
C MET A 24 -1.03 7.76 -9.42
N ALA A 25 0.12 7.51 -10.04
CA ALA A 25 0.48 8.08 -11.33
C ALA A 25 -0.43 7.58 -12.46
N LEU A 26 -0.70 6.27 -12.52
CA LEU A 26 -1.58 5.67 -13.53
C LEU A 26 -3.03 6.15 -13.36
N VAL A 27 -3.57 6.04 -12.15
CA VAL A 27 -4.95 6.45 -11.85
C VAL A 27 -5.11 7.97 -12.05
N GLY A 28 -4.11 8.77 -11.68
CA GLY A 28 -4.10 10.20 -11.95
C GLY A 28 -4.13 10.54 -13.44
N ASN A 29 -3.38 9.80 -14.26
CA ASN A 29 -3.42 9.95 -15.71
C ASN A 29 -4.79 9.58 -16.30
N MET A 30 -5.40 8.50 -15.80
CA MET A 30 -6.75 8.10 -16.19
C MET A 30 -7.80 9.17 -15.83
N ILE A 31 -7.66 9.86 -14.71
CA ILE A 31 -8.59 10.95 -14.32
C ILE A 31 -8.41 12.19 -15.20
N HIS A 32 -7.17 12.52 -15.59
CA HIS A 32 -6.89 13.65 -16.47
C HIS A 32 -7.54 13.46 -17.86
N ASP A 33 -7.60 12.24 -18.35
CA ASP A 33 -8.27 11.89 -19.61
C ASP A 33 -9.82 11.86 -19.46
N TRP A 34 -10.42 12.92 -18.91
CA TRP A 34 -11.86 13.02 -18.55
C TRP A 34 -12.83 12.85 -19.73
N ASN A 35 -12.39 13.07 -20.97
CA ASN A 35 -13.24 13.03 -22.17
C ASN A 35 -13.96 11.70 -22.41
N TYR A 36 -13.53 10.64 -21.73
CA TYR A 36 -14.05 9.29 -21.91
C TYR A 36 -14.96 8.83 -20.74
N GLY A 37 -15.22 9.69 -19.75
CA GLY A 37 -16.11 9.40 -18.63
C GLY A 37 -15.39 8.95 -17.35
N ASN A 38 -16.02 9.17 -16.20
CA ASN A 38 -15.43 8.89 -14.89
C ASN A 38 -16.07 7.66 -14.23
N SER A 39 -15.28 6.59 -14.07
CA SER A 39 -15.68 5.40 -13.33
C SER A 39 -15.49 5.63 -11.84
N GLY A 40 -16.53 5.39 -11.03
CA GLY A 40 -16.44 5.50 -9.56
C GLY A 40 -15.34 4.62 -8.94
N VAL A 41 -14.90 3.56 -9.63
CA VAL A 41 -13.80 2.70 -9.17
C VAL A 41 -12.44 3.38 -9.31
N ILE A 42 -12.22 4.17 -10.37
CA ILE A 42 -10.97 4.94 -10.55
C ILE A 42 -10.85 5.99 -9.44
N ASN A 43 -11.95 6.65 -9.08
CA ASN A 43 -11.96 7.60 -7.95
C ASN A 43 -11.65 6.90 -6.61
N TYR A 44 -12.16 5.69 -6.42
CA TYR A 44 -11.85 4.89 -5.23
C TYR A 44 -10.37 4.50 -5.20
N ASP A 45 -9.80 4.04 -6.32
CA ASP A 45 -8.38 3.69 -6.39
C ASP A 45 -7.47 4.90 -6.11
N LEU A 46 -7.87 6.10 -6.55
CA LEU A 46 -7.15 7.34 -6.22
C LEU A 46 -7.17 7.62 -4.72
N PHE A 47 -8.34 7.46 -4.08
CA PHE A 47 -8.46 7.60 -2.63
C PHE A 47 -7.54 6.61 -1.90
N VAL A 48 -7.51 5.35 -2.34
CA VAL A 48 -6.68 4.29 -1.75
C VAL A 48 -5.19 4.59 -1.92
N SER A 49 -4.75 5.08 -3.08
CA SER A 49 -3.36 5.44 -3.31
C SER A 49 -2.93 6.67 -2.50
N ILE A 50 -3.79 7.68 -2.37
CA ILE A 50 -3.51 8.85 -1.51
C ILE A 50 -3.43 8.43 -0.03
N LEU A 51 -4.35 7.58 0.43
CA LEU A 51 -4.33 7.07 1.80
C LEU A 51 -3.05 6.26 2.08
N GLY A 52 -2.63 5.43 1.14
CA GLY A 52 -1.36 4.70 1.21
C GLY A 52 -0.17 5.65 1.29
N LEU A 53 -0.18 6.74 0.50
CA LEU A 53 0.91 7.71 0.49
C LEU A 53 0.98 8.50 1.80
N LEU A 54 -0.17 8.97 2.31
CA LEU A 54 -0.27 9.66 3.60
C LEU A 54 0.19 8.76 4.75
N SER A 55 -0.21 7.48 4.70
CA SER A 55 0.24 6.48 5.66
C SER A 55 1.75 6.32 5.62
N LEU A 56 2.35 6.16 4.45
CA LEU A 56 3.80 6.03 4.30
C LEU A 56 4.55 7.30 4.72
N LEU A 57 3.98 8.48 4.46
CA LEU A 57 4.54 9.76 4.91
C LEU A 57 4.62 9.83 6.44
N TYR A 58 3.71 9.18 7.17
CA TYR A 58 3.78 9.04 8.62
C TYR A 58 4.73 7.92 9.06
N LEU A 59 4.69 6.77 8.38
CA LEU A 59 5.46 5.58 8.80
C LEU A 59 6.96 5.72 8.54
N ILE A 60 7.39 6.40 7.47
CA ILE A 60 8.82 6.63 7.18
C ILE A 60 9.52 7.41 8.31
N PRO A 61 9.09 8.61 8.72
CA PRO A 61 9.72 9.33 9.83
C PRO A 61 9.58 8.59 11.17
N ALA A 62 8.50 7.83 11.37
CA ALA A 62 8.35 6.96 12.54
C ALA A 62 9.43 5.86 12.61
N THR A 63 9.98 5.40 11.48
CA THR A 63 11.12 4.46 11.50
C THR A 63 12.46 5.11 11.89
N PHE A 64 12.62 6.42 11.70
CA PHE A 64 13.85 7.15 12.04
C PHE A 64 13.85 7.74 13.45
N LYS A 65 12.68 8.16 13.95
CA LYS A 65 12.54 8.80 15.26
C LYS A 65 11.57 8.01 16.13
N GLU A 66 12.12 7.20 17.03
CA GLU A 66 11.32 6.46 18.03
C GLU A 66 10.50 7.40 18.93
N SER A 67 10.92 8.66 19.12
CA SER A 67 10.15 9.66 19.88
C SER A 67 8.90 10.18 19.16
N LEU A 68 8.77 9.94 17.86
CA LEU A 68 7.62 10.35 17.04
C LEU A 68 6.56 9.25 16.95
N ALA A 69 6.92 8.02 17.31
CA ALA A 69 6.00 6.89 17.44
C ALA A 69 5.24 7.00 18.79
N PHE A 70 4.27 7.91 18.84
CA PHE A 70 3.43 8.15 20.03
C PHE A 70 2.76 6.87 20.58
N HIS A 71 2.45 5.89 19.72
CA HIS A 71 1.96 4.58 20.12
C HIS A 71 2.54 3.44 19.25
N PRO A 72 3.02 2.33 19.86
CA PRO A 72 3.60 1.19 19.14
C PRO A 72 2.60 0.43 18.27
N LEU A 73 1.30 0.59 18.50
CA LEU A 73 0.23 -0.03 17.73
C LEU A 73 -0.17 0.75 16.46
N LEU A 74 0.19 2.03 16.36
CA LEU A 74 -0.22 2.87 15.22
C LEU A 74 0.28 2.35 13.86
N PRO A 75 1.55 1.95 13.70
CA PRO A 75 2.03 1.41 12.42
C PRO A 75 1.28 0.14 12.00
N LEU A 76 0.93 -0.72 12.95
CA LEU A 76 0.18 -1.95 12.70
C LEU A 76 -1.25 -1.66 12.23
N ILE A 77 -1.93 -0.72 12.90
CA ILE A 77 -3.29 -0.32 12.53
C ILE A 77 -3.30 0.32 11.15
N LEU A 78 -2.35 1.22 10.87
CA LEU A 78 -2.25 1.87 9.56
C LEU A 78 -1.97 0.86 8.44
N ASP A 79 -1.04 -0.08 8.67
CA ASP A 79 -0.76 -1.15 7.69
C ASP A 79 -1.99 -2.05 7.46
N ALA A 80 -2.73 -2.41 8.51
CA ALA A 80 -3.95 -3.22 8.40
C ALA A 80 -5.05 -2.49 7.63
N VAL A 81 -5.28 -1.20 7.93
CA VAL A 81 -6.26 -0.36 7.25
C VAL A 81 -5.90 -0.20 5.76
N ASN A 82 -4.62 0.06 5.45
CA ASN A 82 -4.17 0.11 4.07
C ASN A 82 -4.35 -1.23 3.36
N THR A 83 -4.00 -2.35 4.01
CA THR A 83 -4.18 -3.68 3.43
C THR A 83 -5.63 -3.94 3.04
N LEU A 84 -6.60 -3.57 3.88
CA LEU A 84 -8.02 -3.72 3.59
C LEU A 84 -8.46 -2.85 2.41
N PHE A 85 -8.11 -1.57 2.40
CA PHE A 85 -8.52 -0.67 1.34
C PHE A 85 -7.90 -1.01 -0.01
N TRP A 86 -6.62 -1.39 -0.03
CA TRP A 86 -5.90 -1.86 -1.21
C TRP A 86 -6.48 -3.17 -1.75
N PHE A 87 -6.87 -4.10 -0.87
CA PHE A 87 -7.56 -5.32 -1.29
C PHE A 87 -8.89 -5.03 -1.97
N CYS A 88 -9.72 -4.19 -1.35
CA CYS A 88 -11.01 -3.79 -1.91
C CYS A 88 -10.84 -3.09 -3.27
N GLY A 89 -9.82 -2.25 -3.43
CA GLY A 89 -9.52 -1.56 -4.70
C GLY A 89 -9.10 -2.53 -5.79
N ALA A 90 -8.12 -3.39 -5.49
CA ALA A 90 -7.65 -4.41 -6.42
C ALA A 90 -8.79 -5.30 -6.95
N VAL A 91 -9.67 -5.76 -6.05
CA VAL A 91 -10.80 -6.63 -6.41
C VAL A 91 -11.88 -5.86 -7.18
N ALA A 92 -12.22 -4.63 -6.76
CA ALA A 92 -13.19 -3.80 -7.44
C ALA A 92 -12.75 -3.48 -8.87
N THR A 93 -11.49 -3.10 -9.05
CA THR A 93 -10.91 -2.74 -10.36
C THR A 93 -10.77 -3.96 -11.25
N ALA A 94 -10.38 -5.11 -10.71
CA ALA A 94 -10.39 -6.37 -11.46
C ALA A 94 -11.80 -6.76 -11.94
N ALA A 95 -12.80 -6.63 -11.07
CA ALA A 95 -14.18 -6.98 -11.40
C ALA A 95 -14.81 -6.05 -12.43
N ARG A 96 -14.48 -4.76 -12.41
CA ARG A 96 -15.00 -3.79 -13.40
C ARG A 96 -14.26 -3.81 -14.71
N LEU A 97 -12.95 -4.04 -14.70
CA LEU A 97 -12.17 -4.10 -15.92
C LEU A 97 -12.57 -5.34 -16.71
N GLY A 98 -12.50 -6.53 -16.10
CA GLY A 98 -12.71 -7.79 -16.82
C GLY A 98 -11.56 -8.02 -17.79
N ALA A 99 -10.72 -9.04 -17.55
CA ALA A 99 -9.51 -9.26 -18.34
C ALA A 99 -9.84 -9.66 -19.79
N HIS A 100 -9.95 -8.69 -20.68
CA HIS A 100 -10.18 -8.89 -22.10
C HIS A 100 -9.13 -8.17 -22.96
N SER A 101 -9.02 -8.56 -24.22
CA SER A 101 -8.05 -7.98 -25.15
C SER A 101 -8.36 -6.52 -25.44
N CYS A 102 -7.40 -5.64 -25.14
CA CYS A 102 -7.46 -4.21 -25.43
C CYS A 102 -7.41 -3.87 -26.94
N SER A 103 -7.38 -4.87 -27.83
CA SER A 103 -7.50 -4.69 -29.29
C SER A 103 -8.93 -4.84 -29.81
N ASN A 104 -9.88 -5.23 -28.95
CA ASN A 104 -11.26 -5.44 -29.34
C ASN A 104 -12.08 -4.15 -29.15
N GLY A 105 -12.47 -3.52 -30.26
CA GLY A 105 -13.22 -2.25 -30.27
C GLY A 105 -14.55 -2.35 -29.51
N ASP A 106 -15.30 -3.43 -29.68
CA ASP A 106 -16.60 -3.64 -29.02
C ASP A 106 -16.46 -3.70 -27.49
N TYR A 107 -15.34 -4.23 -27.00
CA TYR A 107 -15.03 -4.28 -25.58
C TYR A 107 -14.61 -2.90 -25.04
N LEU A 108 -13.86 -2.14 -25.84
CA LEU A 108 -13.46 -0.78 -25.46
C LEU A 108 -14.69 0.14 -25.34
N ASP A 109 -15.64 0.03 -26.28
CA ASP A 109 -16.82 0.90 -26.35
C ASP A 109 -17.93 0.51 -25.37
N SER A 110 -18.06 -0.77 -25.02
CA SER A 110 -19.06 -1.24 -24.04
C SER A 110 -18.64 -1.06 -22.59
N ASN A 111 -17.34 -0.94 -22.30
CA ASN A 111 -16.84 -0.82 -20.94
C ASN A 111 -16.53 0.65 -20.59
N TYR A 112 -17.25 1.17 -19.60
CA TYR A 112 -17.12 2.55 -19.10
C TYR A 112 -15.79 2.82 -18.38
N VAL A 113 -14.99 1.80 -18.08
CA VAL A 113 -13.64 1.94 -17.50
C VAL A 113 -12.59 2.20 -18.59
N THR A 114 -12.70 1.54 -19.74
CA THR A 114 -11.79 1.68 -20.89
C THR A 114 -12.22 2.77 -21.85
N ALA A 115 -13.53 2.99 -21.93
CA ALA A 115 -14.19 4.08 -22.62
C ALA A 115 -13.60 4.38 -24.01
N GLY A 116 -13.63 3.38 -24.87
CA GLY A 116 -13.20 3.46 -26.27
C GLY A 116 -11.69 3.51 -26.50
N SER A 117 -10.86 3.56 -25.45
CA SER A 117 -9.41 3.76 -25.58
C SER A 117 -8.59 2.53 -25.20
N SER A 118 -7.82 2.02 -26.17
CA SER A 118 -6.87 0.93 -25.96
C SER A 118 -5.76 1.30 -24.96
N LYS A 119 -5.36 2.58 -24.90
CA LYS A 119 -4.39 3.10 -23.92
C LYS A 119 -4.92 2.96 -22.49
N ARG A 120 -6.17 3.39 -22.23
CA ARG A 120 -6.80 3.27 -20.90
C ARG A 120 -6.99 1.81 -20.47
N CYS A 121 -7.24 0.92 -21.43
CA CYS A 121 -7.32 -0.50 -21.15
C CYS A 121 -5.99 -1.07 -20.64
N HIS A 122 -4.87 -0.74 -21.28
CA HIS A 122 -3.54 -1.16 -20.80
C HIS A 122 -3.19 -0.51 -19.46
N GLU A 123 -3.52 0.77 -19.27
CA GLU A 123 -3.33 1.48 -18.00
C GLU A 123 -4.15 0.84 -16.86
N GLY A 124 -5.41 0.48 -17.10
CA GLY A 124 -6.26 -0.19 -16.13
C GLY A 124 -5.77 -1.60 -15.78
N GLN A 125 -5.26 -2.36 -16.75
CA GLN A 125 -4.67 -3.68 -16.51
C GLN A 125 -3.37 -3.57 -15.69
N ALA A 126 -2.52 -2.61 -16.03
CA ALA A 126 -1.31 -2.32 -15.27
C ALA A 126 -1.64 -1.87 -13.84
N ALA A 127 -2.61 -0.96 -13.68
CA ALA A 127 -3.06 -0.46 -12.38
C ALA A 127 -3.62 -1.58 -11.50
N THR A 128 -4.44 -2.48 -12.06
CA THR A 128 -4.96 -3.66 -11.34
C THR A 128 -3.82 -4.53 -10.79
N THR A 129 -2.81 -4.78 -11.62
CA THR A 129 -1.66 -5.61 -11.23
C THR A 129 -0.84 -4.94 -10.12
N PHE A 130 -0.57 -3.64 -10.25
CA PHE A 130 0.16 -2.87 -9.24
C PHE A 130 -0.63 -2.72 -7.93
N LEU A 131 -1.96 -2.63 -7.99
CA LEU A 131 -2.83 -2.68 -6.81
C LEU A 131 -2.69 -4.00 -6.06
N PHE A 132 -2.67 -5.14 -6.76
CA PHE A 132 -2.42 -6.44 -6.11
C PHE A 132 -1.02 -6.52 -5.49
N PHE A 133 0.02 -6.03 -6.18
CA PHE A 133 1.37 -6.02 -5.61
C PHE A 133 1.50 -5.12 -4.38
N GLY A 134 0.89 -3.94 -4.41
CA GLY A 134 0.82 -3.06 -3.24
C GLY A 134 0.05 -3.70 -2.09
N PHE A 135 -1.09 -4.35 -2.37
CA PHE A 135 -1.83 -5.13 -1.38
C PHE A 135 -0.96 -6.18 -0.70
N PHE A 136 -0.23 -7.00 -1.47
CA PHE A 136 0.66 -8.01 -0.88
C PHE A 136 1.79 -7.37 -0.07
N ALA A 137 2.35 -6.24 -0.52
CA ALA A 137 3.39 -5.51 0.22
C ALA A 137 2.87 -4.99 1.58
N PHE A 138 1.64 -4.46 1.63
CA PHE A 138 1.00 -4.05 2.89
C PHE A 138 0.59 -5.24 3.76
N LEU A 139 0.10 -6.33 3.17
CA LEU A 139 -0.26 -7.54 3.89
C LEU A 139 0.93 -8.19 4.57
N VAL A 140 2.05 -8.36 3.85
CA VAL A 140 3.28 -8.93 4.42
C VAL A 140 3.80 -8.04 5.56
N SER A 141 3.80 -6.72 5.39
CA SER A 141 4.19 -5.78 6.46
C SER A 141 3.28 -5.88 7.69
N THR A 142 1.96 -6.00 7.47
CA THR A 142 0.98 -6.18 8.55
C THR A 142 1.21 -7.48 9.30
N VAL A 143 1.43 -8.59 8.58
CA VAL A 143 1.68 -9.91 9.18
C VAL A 143 2.98 -9.92 9.96
N LEU A 144 4.08 -9.39 9.39
CA LEU A 144 5.37 -9.30 10.08
C LEU A 144 5.27 -8.44 11.35
N SER A 145 4.59 -7.30 11.26
CA SER A 145 4.34 -6.41 12.41
C SER A 145 3.44 -7.08 13.46
N GLY A 146 2.43 -7.84 13.04
CA GLY A 146 1.51 -8.57 13.92
C GLY A 146 2.18 -9.75 14.64
N LEU A 147 3.01 -10.52 13.93
CA LEU A 147 3.82 -11.60 14.50
C LEU A 147 4.85 -11.05 15.49
N ALA A 148 5.50 -9.94 15.18
CA ALA A 148 6.41 -9.25 16.10
C ALA A 148 5.68 -8.78 17.38
N THR A 149 4.40 -8.43 17.27
CA THR A 149 3.57 -8.00 18.42
C THR A 149 3.12 -9.20 19.28
N ARG A 150 2.86 -10.37 18.67
CA ARG A 150 2.43 -11.60 19.37
C ARG A 150 3.58 -12.45 19.95
N GLY A 151 4.79 -12.37 19.38
CA GLY A 151 5.94 -13.20 19.73
C GLY A 151 6.68 -12.84 21.01
N GLY A 152 6.27 -11.80 21.73
CA GLY A 152 6.87 -11.40 23.01
C GLY A 152 7.18 -9.92 23.04
N ALA A 153 6.91 -9.30 24.18
CA ALA A 153 7.09 -7.89 24.47
C ALA A 153 8.58 -7.48 24.47
N ASN A 154 9.24 -7.42 23.31
CA ASN A 154 10.60 -6.91 23.23
C ASN A 154 10.99 -6.27 21.89
N THR A 155 10.19 -5.33 21.37
CA THR A 155 10.67 -4.30 20.44
C THR A 155 11.31 -3.11 21.16
N ARG A 156 11.88 -3.31 22.35
CA ARG A 156 12.85 -2.38 22.94
C ARG A 156 14.26 -2.86 22.63
N PRO A 157 15.04 -2.17 21.77
CA PRO A 157 16.49 -2.28 21.81
C PRO A 157 16.92 -1.95 23.25
N GLY A 158 17.58 -2.91 23.89
CA GLY A 158 17.77 -2.92 25.34
C GLY A 158 18.48 -1.67 25.88
N ILE A 159 17.76 -0.92 26.71
CA ILE A 159 18.36 -0.38 27.94
C ILE A 159 18.37 -1.56 28.91
N ARG A 160 19.50 -2.28 28.95
CA ARG A 160 19.80 -3.23 30.02
C ARG A 160 19.93 -2.44 31.33
N ARG A 161 18.82 -2.21 32.03
CA ARG A 161 18.85 -1.99 33.48
C ARG A 161 18.96 -3.37 34.13
N GLY A 162 20.19 -3.87 34.23
CA GLY A 162 20.48 -4.98 35.14
C GLY A 162 20.19 -4.53 36.58
N PRO A 163 19.57 -5.36 37.43
CA PRO A 163 19.42 -5.03 38.83
C PRO A 163 20.80 -5.11 39.50
N ALA A 164 21.29 -3.99 40.02
CA ALA A 164 22.39 -3.99 40.97
C ALA A 164 21.85 -4.53 42.30
N MET A 165 21.96 -5.84 42.49
CA MET A 165 21.78 -6.47 43.79
C MET A 165 22.96 -6.02 44.65
N SER A 166 22.73 -5.14 45.63
CA SER A 166 23.66 -4.93 46.72
C SER A 166 23.73 -6.21 47.54
N GLN A 167 24.84 -6.93 47.48
CA GLN A 167 25.13 -7.95 48.48
C GLN A 167 25.48 -7.24 49.79
N VAL A 168 24.79 -7.63 50.86
CA VAL A 168 25.13 -7.32 52.26
C VAL A 168 26.22 -8.27 52.76
#